data_AF-A0A6A3CGY6-F1
#
_entry.id   AF-A0A6A3CGY6-F1
#
_cell.length_a   1.000
_cell.length_b   1.000
_cell.length_c   1.000
_cell.angle_alpha   90.00
_cell.angle_beta   90.00
_cell.angle_gamma   90.00
#
_symmetry.space_group_name_H-M   'P 1'
#
loop_
_entity.id
_entity.type
_entity.pdbx_description
1 polymer ?
#
loop_
_entity_poly.entity_id
_entity_poly.type
_entity_poly.pdbx_seq_one_letter_code
_entity_poly.pdbx_strand_id
1 'polypeptide(L)'
;MKNPRSALCKTSIMAALDIFDAFGEKLLDSTDSSAFDQLLLQLLLKASQDKKFVCEEADKSLTVLVNSIAPLPLLHRLHGFVNHGNLRVRAKAAVSISNSVSKMGSEEIGEFGLVLLLQMASDLLNDRLPEAREAARSIVFSVYKAFTENEKSNPGEAWQSFCEKNLSTIQAQSMIKVVSSSSSR
;
A
#
# COMPACT_ATOMS: atom_id res chain seq x y z
N MET A 1 -18.47 -8.41 9.86
CA MET A 1 -17.40 -9.23 9.23
C MET A 1 -16.93 -10.46 10.03
N LYS A 2 -17.00 -10.50 11.37
CA LYS A 2 -16.49 -11.66 12.15
C LYS A 2 -17.40 -12.90 12.18
N ASN A 3 -18.53 -12.91 11.47
CA ASN A 3 -19.49 -14.01 11.50
C ASN A 3 -18.92 -15.28 10.82
N PRO A 4 -19.08 -16.49 11.38
CA PRO A 4 -18.58 -17.72 10.77
C PRO A 4 -19.33 -18.12 9.47
N ARG A 5 -20.56 -17.62 9.28
CA ARG A 5 -21.34 -17.88 8.07
C ARG A 5 -20.85 -16.98 6.93
N SER A 6 -20.33 -17.59 5.87
CA SER A 6 -19.75 -16.88 4.72
C SER A 6 -20.71 -15.88 4.07
N ALA A 7 -22.01 -16.23 3.99
CA ALA A 7 -23.03 -15.33 3.42
C ALA A 7 -23.17 -14.04 4.24
N LEU A 8 -23.35 -14.13 5.57
CA LEU A 8 -23.44 -12.95 6.43
C LEU A 8 -22.13 -12.16 6.44
N CYS A 9 -20.99 -12.84 6.40
CA CYS A 9 -19.69 -12.19 6.27
C CYS A 9 -19.62 -11.38 4.97
N LYS A 10 -19.99 -11.97 3.83
CA LYS A 10 -19.99 -11.29 2.52
C LYS A 10 -20.94 -10.11 2.51
N THR A 11 -22.17 -10.25 2.99
CA THR A 11 -23.12 -9.14 3.09
C THR A 11 -22.55 -7.98 3.90
N SER A 12 -21.84 -8.27 5.01
CA SER A 12 -21.19 -7.20 5.79
C SER A 12 -19.99 -6.54 5.08
N ILE A 13 -19.35 -7.25 4.14
CA ILE A 13 -18.29 -6.69 3.30
C ILE A 13 -18.90 -5.81 2.20
N MET A 14 -19.97 -6.26 1.55
CA MET A 14 -20.72 -5.44 0.58
C MET A 14 -21.25 -4.15 1.20
N ALA A 15 -21.80 -4.22 2.42
CA ALA A 15 -22.22 -3.03 3.13
C ALA A 15 -21.05 -2.08 3.43
N ALA A 16 -19.85 -2.60 3.74
CA ALA A 16 -18.67 -1.76 3.93
C ALA A 16 -18.20 -1.12 2.62
N LEU A 17 -18.30 -1.85 1.50
CA LEU A 17 -18.05 -1.31 0.16
C LEU A 17 -18.96 -0.11 -0.12
N ASP A 18 -20.27 -0.27 0.09
CA ASP A 18 -21.26 0.80 -0.12
C ASP A 18 -20.95 2.02 0.78
N ILE A 19 -20.50 1.78 2.01
CA ILE A 19 -20.07 2.85 2.93
C ILE A 19 -18.83 3.58 2.40
N PHE A 20 -17.82 2.85 1.90
CA PHE A 20 -16.64 3.49 1.33
C PHE A 20 -16.99 4.36 0.12
N ASP A 21 -17.83 3.84 -0.77
CA ASP A 21 -18.27 4.53 -1.98
C ASP A 21 -19.09 5.79 -1.65
N ALA A 22 -19.98 5.71 -0.65
CA ALA A 22 -20.87 6.81 -0.29
C ALA A 22 -20.20 7.91 0.54
N PHE A 23 -19.30 7.56 1.46
CA PHE A 23 -18.76 8.49 2.45
C PHE A 23 -17.31 8.91 2.19
N GLY A 24 -16.50 8.05 1.55
CA GLY A 24 -15.11 8.36 1.19
C GLY A 24 -14.31 8.92 2.36
N GLU A 25 -13.66 10.06 2.15
CA GLU A 25 -12.82 10.74 3.16
C GLU A 25 -13.55 11.09 4.46
N LYS A 26 -14.86 11.31 4.42
CA LYS A 26 -15.66 11.64 5.63
C LYS A 26 -15.61 10.52 6.67
N LEU A 27 -15.22 9.31 6.27
CA LEU A 27 -15.00 8.19 7.20
C LEU A 27 -13.80 8.43 8.13
N LEU A 28 -12.83 9.24 7.69
CA LEU A 28 -11.64 9.57 8.46
C LEU A 28 -11.89 10.69 9.47
N ASP A 29 -12.94 11.49 9.29
CA ASP A 29 -13.37 12.58 10.19
C ASP A 29 -14.06 12.07 11.47
N SER A 30 -14.27 10.76 11.59
CA SER A 30 -14.93 10.18 12.75
C SER A 30 -14.11 10.41 14.03
N THR A 31 -14.80 10.78 15.10
CA THR A 31 -14.20 11.04 16.44
C THR A 31 -13.49 9.82 17.03
N ASP A 32 -13.74 8.63 16.48
CA ASP A 32 -13.08 7.38 16.84
C ASP A 32 -12.29 6.82 15.66
N SER A 33 -11.08 7.35 15.47
CA SER A 33 -10.08 6.84 14.51
C SER A 33 -9.86 5.33 14.63
N SER A 34 -10.08 4.73 15.82
CA SER A 34 -9.86 3.30 16.04
C SER A 34 -10.92 2.44 15.37
N ALA A 35 -12.14 2.95 15.15
CA ALA A 35 -13.21 2.22 14.49
C ALA A 35 -12.88 1.96 13.02
N PHE A 36 -12.34 2.96 12.32
CA PHE A 36 -11.89 2.82 10.93
C PHE A 36 -10.72 1.84 10.83
N ASP A 37 -9.72 1.95 11.70
CA ASP A 37 -8.57 1.06 11.72
C ASP A 37 -8.98 -0.40 11.99
N GLN A 38 -9.96 -0.62 12.87
CA GLN A 38 -10.53 -1.94 13.11
C GLN A 38 -11.29 -2.47 11.89
N LEU A 39 -12.09 -1.63 11.22
CA LEU A 39 -12.79 -2.00 9.98
C LEU A 39 -11.79 -2.40 8.89
N LEU A 40 -10.74 -1.60 8.70
CA LEU A 40 -9.67 -1.84 7.74
C LEU A 40 -8.93 -3.15 8.03
N LEU A 41 -8.56 -3.39 9.30
CA LEU A 41 -7.95 -4.66 9.72
C LEU A 41 -8.88 -5.85 9.43
N GLN A 42 -10.18 -5.72 9.73
CA GLN A 42 -11.13 -6.79 9.42
C GLN A 42 -11.22 -7.05 7.92
N LEU A 43 -11.23 -6.02 7.11
CA LEU A 43 -11.30 -6.17 5.66
C LEU A 43 -10.04 -6.86 5.10
N LEU A 44 -8.85 -6.44 5.54
CA LEU A 44 -7.57 -7.07 5.17
C LEU A 44 -7.53 -8.55 5.58
N LEU A 45 -8.01 -8.89 6.78
CA LEU A 45 -8.13 -10.27 7.24
C LEU A 45 -9.08 -11.09 6.35
N LYS A 46 -10.17 -10.49 5.85
CA LYS A 46 -11.10 -11.18 4.95
C LYS A 46 -10.58 -11.32 3.53
N ALA A 47 -9.80 -10.37 3.04
CA ALA A 47 -9.06 -10.51 1.77
C ALA A 47 -7.95 -11.58 1.86
N SER A 48 -7.47 -11.89 3.06
CA SER A 48 -6.35 -12.82 3.30
C SER A 48 -6.75 -14.29 3.49
N GLN A 49 -8.03 -14.65 3.36
CA GLN A 49 -8.52 -16.01 3.59
C GLN A 49 -8.62 -16.82 2.29
N ASP A 50 -8.69 -18.15 2.40
CA ASP A 50 -8.76 -19.06 1.24
C ASP A 50 -10.17 -19.21 0.63
N LYS A 51 -11.21 -18.75 1.33
CA LYS A 51 -12.60 -18.82 0.82
C LYS A 51 -12.83 -17.76 -0.26
N LYS A 52 -12.63 -18.17 -1.52
CA LYS A 52 -12.78 -17.35 -2.74
C LYS A 52 -13.97 -16.37 -2.71
N PHE A 53 -15.16 -16.89 -2.43
CA PHE A 53 -16.40 -16.10 -2.35
C PHE A 53 -16.35 -14.89 -1.39
N VAL A 54 -15.55 -14.97 -0.32
CA VAL A 54 -15.42 -13.91 0.67
C VAL A 54 -14.20 -13.03 0.40
N CYS A 55 -13.05 -13.62 0.02
CA CYS A 55 -11.85 -12.81 -0.24
C CYS A 55 -11.97 -11.98 -1.52
N GLU A 56 -12.65 -12.44 -2.58
CA GLU A 56 -12.88 -11.65 -3.78
C GLU A 56 -13.74 -10.40 -3.50
N GLU A 57 -14.79 -10.54 -2.68
CA GLU A 57 -15.60 -9.39 -2.29
C GLU A 57 -14.80 -8.42 -1.40
N ALA A 58 -13.92 -8.95 -0.54
CA ALA A 58 -13.05 -8.11 0.29
C ALA A 58 -12.01 -7.35 -0.56
N ASP A 59 -11.43 -8.00 -1.57
CA ASP A 59 -10.50 -7.37 -2.53
C ASP A 59 -11.18 -6.27 -3.35
N LYS A 60 -12.40 -6.54 -3.83
CA LYS A 60 -13.23 -5.53 -4.49
C LYS A 60 -13.48 -4.33 -3.57
N SER A 61 -13.80 -4.58 -2.29
CA SER A 61 -14.05 -3.53 -1.31
C SER A 61 -12.79 -2.72 -0.98
N LEU A 62 -11.61 -3.35 -0.91
CA LEU A 62 -10.32 -2.65 -0.76
C LEU A 62 -10.03 -1.76 -1.97
N THR A 63 -10.41 -2.20 -3.17
CA THR A 63 -10.25 -1.41 -4.39
C THR A 63 -11.15 -0.17 -4.36
N VAL A 64 -12.42 -0.33 -3.97
CA VAL A 64 -13.34 0.81 -3.77
C VAL A 64 -12.79 1.76 -2.71
N LEU A 65 -12.35 1.25 -1.56
CA LEU A 65 -11.74 2.07 -0.51
C LEU A 65 -10.60 2.96 -1.03
N VAL A 66 -9.66 2.37 -1.78
CA VAL A 66 -8.52 3.09 -2.37
C VAL A 66 -8.97 4.10 -3.45
N ASN A 67 -10.15 3.92 -4.05
CA ASN A 67 -10.71 4.84 -5.04
C ASN A 67 -11.55 5.96 -4.41
N SER A 68 -12.11 5.75 -3.22
CA SER A 68 -13.05 6.67 -2.58
C SER A 68 -12.41 7.62 -1.56
N ILE A 69 -11.15 7.40 -1.18
CA ILE A 69 -10.42 8.24 -0.21
C ILE A 69 -9.16 8.80 -0.87
N ALA A 70 -8.82 10.08 -0.63
CA ALA A 70 -7.54 10.64 -1.07
C ALA A 70 -6.36 9.76 -0.65
N PRO A 71 -5.35 9.60 -1.51
CA PRO A 71 -4.23 8.70 -1.25
C PRO A 71 -3.49 8.99 0.05
N LEU A 72 -3.10 10.25 0.29
CA LEU A 72 -2.29 10.64 1.44
C LEU A 72 -2.91 10.27 2.80
N PRO A 73 -4.15 10.69 3.13
CA PRO A 73 -4.76 10.32 4.40
C PRO A 73 -5.04 8.81 4.52
N LEU A 74 -5.34 8.12 3.41
CA LEU A 74 -5.49 6.67 3.41
C LEU A 74 -4.16 5.96 3.70
N LEU A 75 -3.04 6.44 3.16
CA LEU A 75 -1.70 5.90 3.42
C LEU A 75 -1.36 5.94 4.91
N HIS A 76 -1.68 7.03 5.60
CA HIS A 76 -1.48 7.14 7.05
C HIS A 76 -2.26 6.08 7.83
N ARG A 77 -3.40 5.60 7.32
CA ARG A 77 -4.14 4.48 7.92
C ARG A 77 -3.55 3.12 7.55
N LEU A 78 -3.10 2.95 6.31
CA LEU A 78 -2.61 1.66 5.81
C LEU A 78 -1.19 1.29 6.29
N HIS A 79 -0.33 2.28 6.55
CA HIS A 79 1.11 2.02 6.78
C HIS A 79 1.40 1.10 7.98
N GLY A 80 0.53 1.04 8.98
CA GLY A 80 0.70 0.12 10.11
C GLY A 80 0.56 -1.36 9.73
N PHE A 81 -0.14 -1.68 8.64
CA PHE A 81 -0.50 -3.06 8.29
C PHE A 81 0.55 -3.78 7.43
N VAL A 82 1.50 -3.05 6.84
CA VAL A 82 2.62 -3.66 6.09
C VAL A 82 3.67 -4.30 7.00
N ASN A 83 3.59 -4.13 8.32
CA ASN A 83 4.42 -4.82 9.30
C ASN A 83 3.66 -5.93 10.05
N HIS A 84 2.48 -6.31 9.57
CA HIS A 84 1.63 -7.28 10.25
C HIS A 84 2.25 -8.70 10.29
N GLY A 85 2.06 -9.46 11.38
CA GLY A 85 2.64 -10.81 11.50
C GLY A 85 2.15 -11.82 10.46
N ASN A 86 0.89 -11.69 10.01
CA ASN A 86 0.32 -12.50 8.93
C ASN A 86 0.78 -12.01 7.55
N LEU A 87 1.50 -12.87 6.81
CA LEU A 87 2.06 -12.58 5.48
C LEU A 87 1.00 -12.10 4.49
N ARG A 88 -0.18 -12.74 4.47
CA ARG A 88 -1.26 -12.42 3.52
C ARG A 88 -1.87 -11.05 3.80
N VAL A 89 -2.01 -10.69 5.08
CA VAL A 89 -2.47 -9.35 5.49
C VAL A 89 -1.48 -8.29 5.02
N ARG A 90 -0.18 -8.52 5.22
CA ARG A 90 0.86 -7.61 4.72
C ARG A 90 0.80 -7.44 3.22
N ALA A 91 0.65 -8.53 2.47
CA ALA A 91 0.55 -8.45 1.01
C ALA A 91 -0.67 -7.64 0.55
N LYS A 92 -1.84 -7.83 1.19
CA LYS A 92 -3.04 -7.03 0.89
C LYS A 92 -2.86 -5.56 1.24
N ALA A 93 -2.24 -5.25 2.37
CA ALA A 93 -1.91 -3.88 2.75
C ALA A 93 -0.93 -3.25 1.75
N ALA A 94 0.13 -3.96 1.37
CA ALA A 94 1.12 -3.50 0.40
C ALA A 94 0.49 -3.17 -0.95
N VAL A 95 -0.43 -4.01 -1.45
CA VAL A 95 -1.17 -3.75 -2.69
C VAL A 95 -2.04 -2.49 -2.57
N SER A 96 -2.78 -2.32 -1.47
CA SER A 96 -3.58 -1.11 -1.24
C SER A 96 -2.72 0.16 -1.15
N ILE A 97 -1.55 0.08 -0.50
CA ILE A 97 -0.59 1.21 -0.45
C ILE A 97 -0.06 1.51 -1.84
N SER A 98 0.40 0.50 -2.57
CA SER A 98 0.90 0.68 -3.94
C SER A 98 -0.13 1.35 -4.85
N ASN A 99 -1.40 0.95 -4.75
CA ASN A 99 -2.49 1.54 -5.54
C ASN A 99 -2.85 2.96 -5.11
N SER A 100 -2.56 3.32 -3.86
CA SER A 100 -2.76 4.69 -3.36
C SER A 100 -1.59 5.58 -3.81
N VAL A 101 -0.35 5.13 -3.61
CA VAL A 101 0.88 5.82 -4.03
C VAL A 101 0.92 6.06 -5.53
N SER A 102 0.39 5.16 -6.37
CA SER A 102 0.37 5.35 -7.83
C SER A 102 -0.53 6.51 -8.29
N LYS A 103 -1.43 7.00 -7.42
CA LYS A 103 -2.31 8.14 -7.69
C LYS A 103 -1.77 9.47 -7.15
N MET A 104 -0.68 9.42 -6.38
CA MET A 104 -0.10 10.60 -5.74
C MET A 104 0.80 11.38 -6.69
N GLY A 105 0.78 12.70 -6.55
CA GLY A 105 1.80 13.59 -7.09
C GLY A 105 3.11 13.52 -6.29
N SER A 106 4.18 14.11 -6.84
CA SER A 106 5.48 14.22 -6.16
C SER A 106 5.39 15.00 -4.84
N GLU A 107 4.54 16.03 -4.79
CA GLU A 107 4.26 16.81 -3.58
C GLU A 107 3.66 15.93 -2.48
N GLU A 108 2.58 15.19 -2.76
CA GLU A 108 1.94 14.30 -1.79
C GLU A 108 2.88 13.18 -1.33
N ILE A 109 3.70 12.63 -2.25
CA ILE A 109 4.72 11.62 -1.91
C ILE A 109 5.79 12.23 -0.99
N GLY A 110 6.17 13.49 -1.25
CA GLY A 110 7.06 14.27 -0.40
C GLY A 110 6.46 14.50 1.00
N GLU A 111 5.19 14.87 1.06
CA GLU A 111 4.45 15.12 2.30
C GLU A 111 4.33 13.85 3.18
N PHE A 112 3.99 12.71 2.57
CA PHE A 112 3.98 11.45 3.31
C PHE A 112 5.37 11.03 3.80
N GLY A 113 6.40 11.31 2.99
CA GLY A 113 7.80 11.08 3.30
C GLY A 113 8.45 10.06 2.37
N LEU A 114 9.33 10.55 1.50
CA LEU A 114 10.12 9.72 0.56
C LEU A 114 10.93 8.62 1.27
N VAL A 115 11.59 8.96 2.39
CA VAL A 115 12.41 8.00 3.15
C VAL A 115 11.55 6.89 3.77
N LEU A 116 10.35 7.24 4.26
CA LEU A 116 9.43 6.27 4.85
C LEU A 116 8.93 5.27 3.80
N LEU A 117 8.53 5.75 2.62
CA LEU A 117 8.13 4.88 1.50
C LEU A 117 9.29 4.02 0.99
N LEU A 118 10.50 4.60 0.94
CA LEU A 118 11.71 3.88 0.55
C LEU A 118 11.99 2.70 1.49
N GLN A 119 11.97 2.93 2.80
CA GLN A 119 12.19 1.91 3.82
C GLN A 119 11.11 0.82 3.76
N MET A 120 9.85 1.24 3.70
CA MET A 120 8.69 0.34 3.56
C MET A 120 8.80 -0.57 2.33
N ALA A 121 9.11 0.00 1.16
CA ALA A 121 9.28 -0.78 -0.06
C ALA A 121 10.48 -1.74 0.04
N SER A 122 11.59 -1.31 0.66
CA SER A 122 12.77 -2.15 0.83
C SER A 122 12.52 -3.39 1.70
N ASP A 123 11.68 -3.25 2.74
CA ASP A 123 11.27 -4.37 3.59
C ASP A 123 10.35 -5.33 2.83
N LEU A 124 9.38 -4.79 2.08
CA LEU A 124 8.43 -5.57 1.29
C LEU A 124 9.05 -6.28 0.08
N LEU A 125 10.14 -5.76 -0.51
CA LEU A 125 10.87 -6.42 -1.61
C LEU A 125 11.41 -7.79 -1.22
N ASN A 126 11.64 -8.02 0.08
CA ASN A 126 12.11 -9.28 0.64
C ASN A 126 10.97 -10.11 1.27
N ASP A 127 9.71 -9.70 1.10
CA ASP A 127 8.58 -10.45 1.66
C ASP A 127 8.48 -11.85 1.02
N ARG A 128 7.89 -12.79 1.76
CA ARG A 128 7.70 -14.18 1.34
C ARG A 128 6.66 -14.29 0.22
N LEU A 129 5.65 -13.42 0.19
CA LEU A 129 4.60 -13.46 -0.82
C LEU A 129 4.96 -12.64 -2.07
N PRO A 130 4.78 -13.20 -3.29
CA PRO A 130 5.08 -12.49 -4.53
C PRO A 130 4.27 -11.21 -4.69
N GLU A 131 3.02 -11.19 -4.25
CA GLU A 131 2.12 -10.03 -4.36
C GLU A 131 2.64 -8.83 -3.56
N ALA A 132 3.20 -9.07 -2.38
CA ALA A 132 3.85 -8.02 -1.58
C ALA A 132 5.10 -7.47 -2.30
N ARG A 133 5.90 -8.36 -2.91
CA ARG A 133 7.10 -7.96 -3.65
C ARG A 133 6.77 -7.17 -4.93
N GLU A 134 5.70 -7.52 -5.64
CA GLU A 134 5.24 -6.75 -6.80
C GLU A 134 4.73 -5.36 -6.39
N ALA A 135 3.92 -5.27 -5.33
CA ALA A 135 3.48 -3.99 -4.79
C ALA A 135 4.66 -3.12 -4.35
N ALA A 136 5.68 -3.73 -3.72
CA ALA A 136 6.91 -3.04 -3.35
C ALA A 136 7.61 -2.43 -4.55
N ARG A 137 7.78 -3.18 -5.65
CA ARG A 137 8.39 -2.68 -6.90
C ARG A 137 7.64 -1.45 -7.43
N SER A 138 6.32 -1.50 -7.46
CA SER A 138 5.48 -0.37 -7.88
C SER A 138 5.68 0.85 -6.98
N ILE A 139 5.78 0.68 -5.65
CA ILE A 139 6.10 1.77 -4.73
C ILE A 139 7.50 2.34 -5.02
N VAL A 140 8.52 1.50 -5.24
CA VAL A 140 9.87 1.94 -5.62
C VAL A 140 9.82 2.84 -6.85
N PHE A 141 9.04 2.47 -7.86
CA PHE A 141 8.90 3.26 -9.09
C PHE A 141 8.28 4.62 -8.85
N SER A 142 7.21 4.70 -8.07
CA SER A 142 6.59 5.98 -7.74
C SER A 142 7.53 6.87 -6.94
N VAL A 143 8.27 6.31 -5.96
CA VAL A 143 9.25 7.06 -5.16
C VAL A 143 10.41 7.54 -6.03
N TYR A 144 10.94 6.70 -6.90
CA TYR A 144 11.99 7.08 -7.85
C TYR A 144 11.51 8.24 -8.72
N LYS A 145 10.35 8.10 -9.36
CA LYS A 145 9.78 9.14 -10.24
C LYS A 145 9.59 10.46 -9.51
N ALA A 146 9.04 10.44 -8.29
CA ALA A 146 8.85 11.62 -7.48
C ALA A 146 10.18 12.27 -7.04
N PHE A 147 11.16 11.45 -6.65
CA PHE A 147 12.49 11.93 -6.24
C PHE A 147 13.26 12.58 -7.40
N THR A 148 13.18 12.00 -8.60
CA THR A 148 13.95 12.46 -9.76
C THR A 148 13.24 13.47 -10.65
N GLU A 149 11.99 13.86 -10.34
CA GLU A 149 11.18 14.72 -11.22
C GLU A 149 11.90 16.03 -11.60
N ASN A 150 12.68 16.59 -10.67
CA ASN A 150 13.44 17.82 -10.86
C ASN A 150 14.93 17.61 -11.13
N GLU A 151 15.41 16.35 -11.16
CA GLU A 151 16.83 16.03 -11.32
C GLU A 151 17.19 15.86 -12.80
N LYS A 152 17.81 16.90 -13.39
CA LYS A 152 18.05 16.98 -14.83
C LYS A 152 19.39 16.40 -15.28
N SER A 153 20.38 16.33 -14.39
CA SER A 153 21.74 15.96 -14.79
C SER A 153 21.93 14.44 -14.73
N ASN A 154 21.83 13.85 -13.53
CA ASN A 154 22.15 12.43 -13.30
C ASN A 154 21.14 11.77 -12.32
N PRO A 155 19.88 11.52 -12.73
CA PRO A 155 18.85 10.96 -11.84
C PRO A 155 19.22 9.59 -11.25
N GLY A 156 19.98 8.77 -11.99
CA GLY A 156 20.44 7.46 -11.52
C GLY A 156 21.45 7.53 -10.37
N GLU A 157 22.44 8.44 -10.45
CA GLU A 157 23.45 8.63 -9.40
C GLU A 157 22.83 9.26 -8.14
N ALA A 158 21.90 10.21 -8.32
CA ALA A 158 21.14 10.80 -7.23
C ALA A 158 20.29 9.75 -6.51
N TRP A 159 19.60 8.88 -7.27
CA TRP A 159 18.83 7.77 -6.72
C TRP A 159 19.69 6.77 -5.95
N GLN A 160 20.85 6.40 -6.51
CA GLN A 160 21.80 5.52 -5.83
C GLN A 160 22.26 6.13 -4.50
N SER A 161 22.68 7.40 -4.51
CA SER A 161 23.12 8.11 -3.30
C SER A 161 22.00 8.21 -2.25
N PHE A 162 20.76 8.44 -2.70
CA PHE A 162 19.58 8.46 -1.84
C PHE A 162 19.32 7.09 -1.19
N CYS A 163 19.41 6.00 -1.95
CA CYS A 163 19.26 4.64 -1.42
C CYS A 163 20.35 4.30 -0.40
N GLU A 164 21.62 4.55 -0.73
CA GLU A 164 22.76 4.22 0.12
C GLU A 164 22.77 5.01 1.43
N LYS A 165 22.27 6.26 1.42
CA LYS A 165 22.16 7.10 2.62
C LYS A 165 21.09 6.63 3.60
N ASN A 166 20.01 6.02 3.11
CA ASN A 166 18.81 5.75 3.91
C ASN A 166 18.54 4.28 4.20
N LEU A 167 19.29 3.36 3.58
CA LEU A 167 19.08 1.92 3.68
C LEU A 167 20.40 1.18 3.97
N SER A 168 20.30 -0.08 4.40
CA SER A 168 21.47 -0.97 4.41
C SER A 168 22.00 -1.22 3.00
N THR A 169 23.28 -1.58 2.87
CA THR A 169 23.91 -1.86 1.57
C THR A 169 23.11 -2.86 0.72
N ILE A 170 22.60 -3.93 1.35
CA ILE A 170 21.82 -4.97 0.65
C ILE A 170 20.47 -4.41 0.16
N GLN A 171 19.76 -3.69 1.02
CA GLN A 171 18.48 -3.08 0.66
C GLN A 171 18.67 -2.03 -0.46
N ALA A 172 19.69 -1.18 -0.35
CA ALA A 172 20.01 -0.18 -1.37
C ALA A 172 20.25 -0.82 -2.74
N GLN A 173 21.07 -1.88 -2.81
CA GLN A 173 21.33 -2.62 -4.05
C GLN A 173 20.05 -3.21 -4.66
N SER A 174 19.17 -3.78 -3.83
CA SER A 174 17.87 -4.30 -4.31
C SER A 174 17.00 -3.18 -4.90
N MET A 175 16.93 -2.01 -4.27
CA MET A 175 16.15 -0.87 -4.76
C MET A 175 16.69 -0.32 -6.08
N ILE A 176 18.01 -0.17 -6.19
CA ILE A 176 18.67 0.28 -7.43
C ILE A 176 18.36 -0.69 -8.58
N LYS A 177 18.48 -2.00 -8.33
CA LYS A 177 18.22 -3.03 -9.34
C LYS A 177 16.80 -3.00 -9.86
N VAL A 178 15.80 -2.71 -9.01
CA VAL A 178 14.39 -2.61 -9.43
C VAL A 178 14.26 -1.55 -10.53
N VAL A 179 14.82 -0.36 -10.31
CA VAL A 179 14.74 0.75 -11.28
C VAL A 179 15.53 0.46 -12.55
N SER A 180 16.72 -0.15 -12.45
CA SER A 180 17.51 -0.49 -13.64
C SER A 180 16.84 -1.56 -14.52
N SER A 181 16.08 -2.48 -13.92
CA SER A 181 15.45 -3.61 -14.65
C SER A 181 14.23 -3.20 -15.47
N SER A 182 13.60 -2.06 -15.17
CA SER A 182 12.48 -1.53 -15.96
C SER A 182 12.92 -0.63 -17.10
N SER A 183 14.08 0.04 -17.00
CA SER A 183 14.61 0.87 -18.09
C SER A 183 15.13 0.04 -19.28
N SER A 184 15.22 -1.28 -19.12
CA SER A 184 15.61 -2.24 -20.16
C SER A 184 14.44 -2.96 -20.85
N ARG A 185 13.19 -2.54 -20.59
CA ARG A 185 11.97 -3.02 -21.28
C ARG A 185 11.27 -1.87 -21.97
#